data_AF-A0A7X7T3G7-F1
#
_entry.id   AF-A0A7X7T3G7-F1
#
_cell.length_a   1.000
_cell.length_b   1.000
_cell.length_c   1.000
_cell.angle_alpha   90.00
_cell.angle_beta   90.00
_cell.angle_gamma   90.00
#
_symmetry.space_group_name_H-M   'P 1'
#
loop_
_entity.id
_entity.type
_entity.pdbx_description
1 polymer ?
#
loop_
_entity_poly.entity_id
_entity_poly.type
_entity_poly.pdbx_seq_one_letter_code
_entity_poly.pdbx_strand_id
1 'polypeptide(L)'
;MAKAFVASNMQYAKTYYEQFPQEPVGGGAFVTVRPVRLIPATAAGLFTALRQHCRAGDAVLIVAHSSEHGLALWLVDDSPFGLNEENVNLIESVLAAPAARRPAAEAELAANAKLSAEATSSLLADIRAVQALRLSAVHFRGCNLGQWEGTLKTFRQFFGCSRATGLKLRSGFALMPAPTILTGGLQGSATSSKRQLKGSQEARSVTDGPPGQRLRFRYTINSRQHTLSFARVEAESTRSAPAFIERNLPPPAAVYTGGVIPVHCLLELGELVFPYANRRPNPKYAASIVESRPSTDIF
;
A
#
# COMPACT_ATOMS: atom_id res chain seq x y z
N MET A 1 -1.40 -15.73 -7.07
CA MET A 1 -0.99 -14.47 -7.73
C MET A 1 -2.02 -13.41 -7.39
N ALA A 2 -1.60 -12.17 -7.14
CA ALA A 2 -2.50 -11.05 -6.83
C ALA A 2 -2.42 -9.97 -7.91
N LYS A 3 -3.55 -9.33 -8.25
CA LYS A 3 -3.60 -8.18 -9.16
C LYS A 3 -3.46 -6.90 -8.37
N ALA A 4 -2.56 -5.99 -8.76
CA ALA A 4 -2.36 -4.73 -8.05
C ALA A 4 -3.12 -3.57 -8.69
N PHE A 5 -3.78 -2.79 -7.83
CA PHE A 5 -4.45 -1.54 -8.15
C PHE A 5 -3.80 -0.44 -7.31
N VAL A 6 -3.10 0.46 -7.98
CA VAL A 6 -2.28 1.52 -7.39
C VAL A 6 -2.96 2.85 -7.65
N ALA A 7 -3.31 3.58 -6.60
CA ALA A 7 -3.85 4.92 -6.72
C ALA A 7 -2.87 5.82 -7.50
N SER A 8 -3.37 6.72 -8.35
CA SER A 8 -2.55 7.54 -9.23
C SER A 8 -1.52 8.41 -8.49
N ASN A 9 -1.83 8.84 -7.26
CA ASN A 9 -0.91 9.55 -6.37
C ASN A 9 0.19 8.67 -5.74
N MET A 10 0.18 7.36 -6.00
CA MET A 10 1.14 6.36 -5.52
C MET A 10 1.96 5.75 -6.68
N GLN A 11 2.18 6.50 -7.76
CA GLN A 11 2.79 6.02 -9.01
C GLN A 11 4.13 5.27 -8.84
N TYR A 12 4.96 5.61 -7.85
CA TYR A 12 6.22 4.89 -7.59
C TYR A 12 6.01 3.46 -7.11
N ALA A 13 4.86 3.15 -6.52
CA ALA A 13 4.51 1.77 -6.18
C ALA A 13 4.33 0.92 -7.44
N LYS A 14 3.80 1.49 -8.53
CA LYS A 14 3.72 0.77 -9.80
C LYS A 14 5.11 0.39 -10.30
N THR A 15 6.01 1.36 -10.38
CA THR A 15 7.41 1.13 -10.80
C THR A 15 8.08 0.07 -9.91
N TYR A 16 7.85 0.13 -8.60
CA TYR A 16 8.34 -0.88 -7.67
C TYR A 16 7.82 -2.27 -8.01
N TYR A 17 6.51 -2.50 -8.06
CA TYR A 17 5.95 -3.84 -8.27
C TYR A 17 6.21 -4.42 -9.65
N GLU A 18 6.44 -3.58 -10.66
CA GLU A 18 6.88 -4.04 -11.99
C GLU A 18 8.29 -4.63 -11.95
N GLN A 19 9.17 -4.08 -11.11
CA GLN A 19 10.53 -4.57 -10.94
C GLN A 19 10.65 -5.65 -9.85
N PHE A 20 9.82 -5.56 -8.81
CA PHE A 20 9.89 -6.32 -7.57
C PHE A 20 8.51 -6.91 -7.25
N PRO A 21 8.10 -7.98 -7.95
CA PRO A 21 6.70 -8.42 -7.93
C PRO A 21 6.33 -9.24 -6.70
N GLN A 22 7.25 -9.60 -5.82
CA GLN A 22 6.87 -10.27 -4.57
C GLN A 22 6.38 -9.23 -3.56
N GLU A 23 5.45 -9.62 -2.69
CA GLU A 23 4.89 -8.76 -1.65
C GLU A 23 4.53 -9.57 -0.38
N PRO A 24 5.04 -9.25 0.83
CA PRO A 24 4.72 -9.97 2.06
C PRO A 24 3.31 -9.66 2.56
N VAL A 25 2.45 -10.66 2.72
CA VAL A 25 1.04 -10.46 3.12
C VAL A 25 0.74 -10.85 4.57
N GLY A 26 1.77 -10.97 5.41
CA GLY A 26 1.67 -11.40 6.80
C GLY A 26 1.81 -12.91 6.98
N GLY A 27 2.02 -13.36 8.22
CA GLY A 27 2.16 -14.79 8.54
C GLY A 27 3.33 -15.50 7.83
N GLY A 28 4.32 -14.76 7.35
CA GLY A 28 5.41 -15.30 6.52
C GLY A 28 5.03 -15.64 5.09
N ALA A 29 3.79 -15.37 4.68
CA ALA A 29 3.34 -15.58 3.32
C ALA A 29 3.71 -14.41 2.40
N PHE A 30 3.91 -14.74 1.12
CA PHE A 30 4.16 -13.80 0.04
C PHE A 30 3.14 -13.99 -1.08
N VAL A 31 2.81 -12.90 -1.78
CA VAL A 31 2.07 -12.95 -3.03
C VAL A 31 2.92 -12.40 -4.16
N THR A 32 2.83 -13.03 -5.32
CA THR A 32 3.35 -12.45 -6.56
C THR A 32 2.30 -11.52 -7.15
N VAL A 33 2.68 -10.27 -7.37
CA VAL A 33 1.87 -9.14 -7.82
C VAL A 33 2.01 -8.99 -9.33
N ARG A 34 0.95 -9.33 -10.08
CA ARG A 34 0.85 -9.10 -11.53
C ARG A 34 -0.60 -9.25 -12.02
N PRO A 35 -1.09 -8.41 -12.95
CA PRO A 35 -0.48 -7.15 -13.41
C PRO A 35 -0.63 -6.04 -12.37
N VAL A 36 0.06 -4.91 -12.60
CA VAL A 36 -0.03 -3.69 -11.80
C VAL A 36 -0.73 -2.61 -12.62
N ARG A 37 -1.78 -1.99 -12.08
CA ARG A 37 -2.59 -0.99 -12.77
C ARG A 37 -2.65 0.29 -11.97
N LEU A 38 -2.45 1.44 -12.62
CA LEU A 38 -2.82 2.72 -12.04
C LEU A 38 -4.33 2.89 -12.15
N ILE A 39 -4.92 3.44 -11.10
CA ILE A 39 -6.33 3.81 -11.05
C ILE A 39 -6.45 5.27 -10.60
N PRO A 40 -7.57 5.96 -10.92
CA PRO A 40 -7.90 7.21 -10.25
C PRO A 40 -7.85 7.03 -8.73
N ALA A 41 -7.45 8.08 -8.00
CA ALA A 41 -7.36 8.07 -6.55
C ALA A 41 -8.76 8.17 -5.88
N THR A 42 -9.72 7.42 -6.40
CA THR A 42 -11.12 7.35 -5.96
C THR A 42 -11.59 5.91 -5.79
N ALA A 43 -12.59 5.69 -4.95
CA ALA A 43 -13.22 4.39 -4.72
C ALA A 43 -13.99 3.94 -5.97
N ALA A 44 -14.71 4.85 -6.64
CA ALA A 44 -15.36 4.56 -7.92
C ALA A 44 -14.36 4.06 -8.98
N GLY A 45 -13.22 4.75 -9.12
CA GLY A 45 -12.13 4.31 -10.01
C GLY A 45 -11.58 2.93 -9.64
N LEU A 46 -11.44 2.64 -8.34
CA LEU A 46 -11.06 1.33 -7.84
C LEU A 46 -12.10 0.24 -8.20
N PHE A 47 -13.38 0.44 -7.91
CA PHE A 47 -14.40 -0.58 -8.16
C PHE A 47 -14.62 -0.84 -9.64
N THR A 48 -14.62 0.21 -10.47
CA THR A 48 -14.63 0.06 -11.93
C THR A 48 -13.46 -0.80 -12.40
N ALA A 49 -12.23 -0.52 -11.92
CA ALA A 49 -11.06 -1.31 -12.30
C ALA A 49 -11.13 -2.76 -11.81
N LEU A 50 -11.64 -3.00 -10.59
CA LEU A 50 -11.85 -4.35 -10.06
C LEU A 50 -12.83 -5.14 -10.93
N ARG A 51 -14.00 -4.59 -11.26
CA ARG A 51 -14.97 -5.22 -12.18
C ARG A 51 -14.37 -5.57 -13.53
N GLN A 52 -13.60 -4.65 -14.12
CA GLN A 52 -13.05 -4.84 -15.47
C GLN A 52 -11.92 -5.86 -15.52
N HIS A 53 -11.20 -6.06 -14.41
CA HIS A 53 -9.94 -6.78 -14.43
C HIS A 53 -9.86 -7.97 -13.48
N CYS A 54 -10.82 -8.16 -12.60
CA CYS A 54 -10.88 -9.30 -11.69
C CYS A 54 -11.96 -10.30 -12.10
N ARG A 55 -11.76 -11.54 -11.67
CA ARG A 55 -12.68 -12.66 -11.78
C ARG A 55 -13.01 -13.15 -10.38
N ALA A 56 -14.01 -14.03 -10.32
CA ALA A 56 -14.41 -14.58 -9.04
C ALA A 56 -13.24 -15.32 -8.35
N GLY A 57 -13.06 -15.10 -7.05
CA GLY A 57 -12.00 -15.73 -6.25
C GLY A 57 -10.58 -15.16 -6.44
N ASP A 58 -10.38 -14.15 -7.29
CA ASP A 58 -9.07 -13.50 -7.41
C ASP A 58 -8.58 -12.92 -6.08
N ALA A 59 -7.26 -12.83 -5.92
CA ALA A 59 -6.63 -12.03 -4.88
C ALA A 59 -6.19 -10.68 -5.45
N VAL A 60 -6.33 -9.61 -4.66
CA VAL A 60 -5.96 -8.25 -5.09
C VAL A 60 -5.07 -7.57 -4.08
N LEU A 61 -4.21 -6.67 -4.56
CA LEU A 61 -3.39 -5.77 -3.77
C LEU A 61 -3.85 -4.33 -4.07
N ILE A 62 -4.30 -3.61 -3.06
CA ILE A 62 -4.71 -2.21 -3.18
C ILE A 62 -3.64 -1.34 -2.54
N VAL A 63 -3.03 -0.46 -3.33
CA VAL A 63 -1.98 0.46 -2.88
C VAL A 63 -2.51 1.89 -2.96
N ALA A 64 -2.71 2.49 -1.80
CA ALA A 64 -3.20 3.86 -1.66
C ALA A 64 -2.67 4.43 -0.35
N HIS A 65 -2.67 5.75 -0.21
CA HIS A 65 -2.55 6.34 1.13
C HIS A 65 -3.73 5.88 2.01
N SER A 66 -3.57 6.03 3.32
CA SER A 66 -4.58 5.72 4.31
C SER A 66 -4.83 6.92 5.22
N SER A 67 -6.03 6.96 5.76
CA SER A 67 -6.36 7.74 6.95
C SER A 67 -6.24 6.84 8.18
N GLU A 68 -6.59 7.36 9.36
CA GLU A 68 -6.57 6.58 10.60
C GLU A 68 -7.42 5.31 10.47
N HIS A 69 -8.64 5.41 9.94
CA HIS A 69 -9.59 4.29 9.84
C HIS A 69 -9.95 3.94 8.39
N GLY A 70 -9.02 4.03 7.43
CA GLY A 70 -9.34 3.61 6.07
C GLY A 70 -8.34 3.97 4.99
N LEU A 71 -8.80 3.92 3.74
CA LEU A 71 -8.03 4.34 2.58
C LEU A 71 -8.32 5.82 2.28
N ALA A 72 -7.27 6.57 1.98
CA ALA A 72 -7.36 7.94 1.49
C ALA A 72 -7.70 7.94 -0.01
N LEU A 73 -8.84 7.34 -0.35
CA LEU A 73 -9.48 7.36 -1.65
C LEU A 73 -10.82 8.07 -1.48
N TRP A 74 -11.07 9.14 -2.23
CA TRP A 74 -12.38 9.79 -2.24
C TRP A 74 -13.42 8.85 -2.87
N LEU A 75 -14.70 8.93 -2.50
CA LEU A 75 -15.71 8.04 -3.11
C LEU A 75 -15.79 8.24 -4.62
N VAL A 76 -15.82 9.49 -5.05
CA VAL A 76 -15.70 9.99 -6.43
C VAL A 76 -14.85 11.25 -6.43
N ASP A 77 -14.54 11.79 -7.60
CA ASP A 77 -13.84 13.07 -7.71
C ASP A 77 -14.62 14.19 -6.99
N ASP A 78 -13.90 15.08 -6.31
CA ASP A 78 -14.42 16.21 -5.53
C ASP A 78 -15.38 15.88 -4.37
N SER A 79 -15.63 14.59 -4.09
CA SER A 79 -16.42 14.21 -2.91
C SER A 79 -15.63 14.47 -1.62
N PRO A 80 -16.23 15.07 -0.59
CA PRO A 80 -15.60 15.19 0.72
C PRO A 80 -15.55 13.85 1.47
N PHE A 81 -16.14 12.78 0.91
CA PHE A 81 -16.22 11.47 1.54
C PHE A 81 -15.06 10.59 1.08
N GLY A 82 -14.24 10.16 2.04
CA GLY A 82 -13.20 9.15 1.82
C GLY A 82 -13.70 7.72 2.05
N LEU A 83 -12.94 6.73 1.59
CA LEU A 83 -13.18 5.31 1.85
C LEU A 83 -12.66 4.91 3.23
N ASN A 84 -13.30 5.43 4.27
CA ASN A 84 -13.04 5.12 5.68
C ASN A 84 -14.11 4.20 6.28
N GLU A 85 -13.83 3.65 7.46
CA GLU A 85 -14.70 2.69 8.14
C GLU A 85 -16.12 3.21 8.37
N GLU A 86 -16.28 4.46 8.83
CA GLU A 86 -17.58 5.09 9.05
C GLU A 86 -18.40 5.17 7.76
N ASN A 87 -17.80 5.68 6.68
CA ASN A 87 -18.45 5.81 5.39
C ASN A 87 -18.76 4.44 4.76
N VAL A 88 -17.88 3.46 4.94
CA VAL A 88 -18.14 2.08 4.51
C VAL A 88 -19.32 1.48 5.26
N ASN A 89 -19.41 1.68 6.59
CA ASN A 89 -20.57 1.23 7.37
C ASN A 89 -21.87 1.89 6.93
N LEU A 90 -21.84 3.19 6.62
CA LEU A 90 -22.99 3.89 6.04
C LEU A 90 -23.41 3.26 4.71
N ILE A 91 -22.47 3.03 3.79
CA ILE A 91 -22.76 2.41 2.49
C ILE A 91 -23.32 0.99 2.65
N GLU A 92 -22.72 0.17 3.51
CA GLU A 92 -23.22 -1.19 3.81
C GLU A 92 -24.64 -1.15 4.36
N SER A 93 -24.98 -0.18 5.22
CA SER A 93 -26.34 -0.02 5.74
C SER A 93 -27.36 0.29 4.62
N VAL A 94 -26.98 1.06 3.61
CA VAL A 94 -27.79 1.36 2.42
C VAL A 94 -27.95 0.11 1.55
N LEU A 95 -26.86 -0.65 1.36
CA LEU A 95 -26.88 -1.90 0.60
C LEU A 95 -27.78 -2.96 1.25
N ALA A 96 -27.76 -3.05 2.59
CA ALA A 96 -28.56 -3.96 3.39
C ALA A 96 -30.02 -3.49 3.61
N ALA A 97 -30.34 -2.23 3.29
CA ALA A 97 -31.67 -1.67 3.50
C ALA A 97 -32.75 -2.48 2.74
N PRO A 98 -33.93 -2.73 3.36
CA PRO A 98 -35.07 -3.34 2.68
C PRO A 98 -35.46 -2.54 1.43
N ALA A 99 -35.98 -3.22 0.41
CA ALA A 99 -36.35 -2.57 -0.86
C ALA A 99 -37.25 -1.34 -0.68
N ALA A 100 -38.20 -1.38 0.27
CA ALA A 100 -39.09 -0.27 0.58
C ALA A 100 -38.39 0.97 1.18
N ARG A 101 -37.24 0.80 1.86
CA ARG A 101 -36.48 1.90 2.48
C ARG A 101 -35.26 2.32 1.65
N ARG A 102 -34.86 1.52 0.67
CA ARG A 102 -33.66 1.76 -0.13
C ARG A 102 -33.64 3.13 -0.82
N PRO A 103 -34.72 3.61 -1.47
CA PRO A 103 -34.67 4.93 -2.11
C PRO A 103 -34.37 6.08 -1.13
N ALA A 104 -34.92 6.03 0.08
CA ALA A 104 -34.66 7.04 1.11
C ALA A 104 -33.20 6.95 1.62
N ALA A 105 -32.70 5.74 1.85
CA ALA A 105 -31.33 5.52 2.29
C ALA A 105 -30.30 5.93 1.21
N GLU A 106 -30.59 5.68 -0.07
CA GLU A 106 -29.77 6.13 -1.19
C GLU A 106 -29.79 7.65 -1.32
N ALA A 107 -30.93 8.30 -1.12
CA ALA A 107 -31.03 9.76 -1.12
C ALA A 107 -30.24 10.40 0.03
N GLU A 108 -30.25 9.80 1.22
CA GLU A 108 -29.46 10.24 2.36
C GLU A 108 -27.96 10.11 2.09
N LEU A 109 -27.51 8.96 1.56
CA LEU A 109 -26.13 8.77 1.14
C LEU A 109 -25.71 9.80 0.08
N ALA A 110 -26.57 10.03 -0.92
CA ALA A 110 -26.31 11.02 -1.98
C ALA A 110 -26.13 12.43 -1.41
N ALA A 111 -27.02 12.85 -0.49
CA ALA A 111 -26.93 14.16 0.15
C ALA A 111 -25.65 14.30 1.01
N ASN A 112 -25.35 13.29 1.81
CA ASN A 112 -24.17 13.28 2.68
C ASN A 112 -22.86 13.32 1.86
N ALA A 113 -22.75 12.43 0.87
CA ALA A 113 -21.57 12.31 0.02
C ALA A 113 -21.47 13.37 -1.10
N LYS A 114 -22.47 14.26 -1.19
CA LYS A 114 -22.64 15.29 -2.24
C LYS A 114 -22.60 14.69 -3.65
N LEU A 115 -23.31 13.59 -3.85
CA LEU A 115 -23.41 12.87 -5.10
C LEU A 115 -24.76 13.15 -5.77
N SER A 116 -24.80 13.04 -7.10
CA SER A 116 -26.08 12.91 -7.80
C SER A 116 -26.73 11.55 -7.50
N ALA A 117 -28.03 11.45 -7.75
CA ALA A 117 -28.74 10.17 -7.65
C ALA A 117 -28.15 9.12 -8.61
N GLU A 118 -27.85 9.50 -9.87
CA GLU A 118 -27.15 8.65 -10.83
C GLU A 118 -25.81 8.14 -10.30
N ALA A 119 -24.96 9.03 -9.79
CA ALA A 119 -23.63 8.68 -9.30
C ALA A 119 -23.70 7.74 -8.10
N THR A 120 -24.67 7.96 -7.20
CA THR A 120 -24.92 7.10 -6.04
C THR A 120 -25.35 5.70 -6.48
N SER A 121 -26.33 5.62 -7.38
CA SER A 121 -26.82 4.35 -7.93
C SER A 121 -25.70 3.58 -8.64
N SER A 122 -24.90 4.27 -9.47
CA SER A 122 -23.75 3.70 -10.17
C SER A 122 -22.70 3.16 -9.20
N LEU A 123 -22.34 3.92 -8.15
CA LEU A 123 -21.39 3.50 -7.13
C LEU A 123 -21.88 2.24 -6.39
N LEU A 124 -23.14 2.20 -5.97
CA LEU A 124 -23.72 1.05 -5.27
C LEU A 124 -23.79 -0.19 -6.16
N ALA A 125 -24.10 -0.02 -7.44
CA ALA A 125 -24.07 -1.11 -8.42
C ALA A 125 -22.65 -1.66 -8.62
N ASP A 126 -21.64 -0.80 -8.68
CA ASP A 126 -20.24 -1.19 -8.78
C ASP A 126 -19.76 -1.95 -7.54
N ILE A 127 -20.12 -1.49 -6.34
CA ILE A 127 -19.78 -2.16 -5.08
C ILE A 127 -20.40 -3.56 -5.05
N ARG A 128 -21.70 -3.71 -5.35
CA ARG A 128 -22.36 -5.02 -5.41
C ARG A 128 -21.69 -5.96 -6.42
N ALA A 129 -21.32 -5.44 -7.58
CA ALA A 129 -20.63 -6.22 -8.59
C ALA A 129 -19.24 -6.68 -8.12
N VAL A 130 -18.50 -5.85 -7.38
CA VAL A 130 -17.22 -6.24 -6.77
C VAL A 130 -17.43 -7.29 -5.67
N GLN A 131 -18.44 -7.13 -4.81
CA GLN A 131 -18.78 -8.12 -3.79
C GLN A 131 -19.14 -9.48 -4.42
N ALA A 132 -19.83 -9.47 -5.56
CA ALA A 132 -20.16 -10.68 -6.31
C ALA A 132 -18.94 -11.42 -6.86
N LEU A 133 -17.77 -10.77 -6.96
CA LEU A 133 -16.51 -11.44 -7.30
C LEU A 133 -16.04 -12.38 -6.18
N ARG A 134 -16.50 -12.23 -4.94
CA ARG A 134 -16.09 -13.12 -3.83
C ARG A 134 -14.56 -13.30 -3.77
N LEU A 135 -13.83 -12.19 -3.75
CA LEU A 135 -12.37 -12.19 -3.86
C LEU A 135 -11.77 -13.09 -2.75
N SER A 136 -10.74 -13.88 -3.07
CA SER A 136 -10.12 -14.74 -2.05
C SER A 136 -9.37 -13.93 -1.01
N ALA A 137 -8.76 -12.81 -1.42
CA ALA A 137 -8.08 -11.90 -0.51
C ALA A 137 -8.00 -10.47 -1.06
N VAL A 138 -8.04 -9.51 -0.14
CA VAL A 138 -7.71 -8.09 -0.40
C VAL A 138 -6.54 -7.70 0.51
N HIS A 139 -5.41 -7.39 -0.11
CA HIS A 139 -4.20 -6.98 0.58
C HIS A 139 -4.05 -5.46 0.47
N PHE A 140 -4.11 -4.76 1.60
CA PHE A 140 -4.01 -3.30 1.64
C PHE A 140 -2.57 -2.86 1.89
N ARG A 141 -2.14 -1.87 1.12
CA ARG A 141 -0.89 -1.13 1.25
C ARG A 141 -1.18 0.36 1.43
N GLY A 142 -1.86 0.65 2.53
CA GLY A 142 -1.96 1.97 3.12
C GLY A 142 -1.29 1.98 4.49
N CYS A 143 -0.69 3.12 4.86
CA CYS A 143 0.00 3.33 6.12
C CYS A 143 -0.86 2.88 7.32
N ASN A 144 -0.32 2.03 8.18
CA ASN A 144 -0.92 1.67 9.48
C ASN A 144 -2.33 1.03 9.43
N LEU A 145 -2.92 0.72 8.27
CA LEU A 145 -4.28 0.18 8.20
C LEU A 145 -4.39 -1.16 8.97
N GLY A 146 -3.30 -1.92 9.02
CA GLY A 146 -3.22 -3.15 9.79
C GLY A 146 -3.32 -2.97 11.31
N GLN A 147 -3.14 -1.75 11.85
CA GLN A 147 -3.32 -1.53 13.29
C GLN A 147 -4.80 -1.59 13.72
N TRP A 148 -5.73 -1.49 12.77
CA TRP A 148 -7.16 -1.38 13.02
C TRP A 148 -7.90 -2.62 12.52
N GLU A 149 -7.95 -3.65 13.37
CA GLU A 149 -8.60 -4.92 13.03
C GLU A 149 -10.10 -4.76 12.72
N GLY A 150 -10.78 -3.84 13.41
CA GLY A 150 -12.17 -3.45 13.11
C GLY A 150 -12.33 -2.98 11.67
N THR A 151 -11.52 -2.00 11.25
CA THR A 151 -11.49 -1.51 9.87
C THR A 151 -11.21 -2.62 8.85
N LEU A 152 -10.26 -3.52 9.12
CA LEU A 152 -9.98 -4.64 8.22
C LEU A 152 -11.16 -5.62 8.12
N LYS A 153 -11.89 -5.87 9.22
CA LYS A 153 -13.11 -6.69 9.21
C LYS A 153 -14.21 -6.04 8.39
N THR A 154 -14.41 -4.74 8.57
CA THR A 154 -15.37 -3.92 7.81
C THR A 154 -15.03 -3.96 6.32
N PHE A 155 -13.77 -3.72 5.95
CA PHE A 155 -13.34 -3.79 4.55
C PHE A 155 -13.44 -5.20 3.97
N ARG A 156 -13.17 -6.25 4.76
CA ARG A 156 -13.36 -7.62 4.29
C ARG A 156 -14.81 -7.87 3.85
N GLN A 157 -15.77 -7.45 4.68
CA GLN A 157 -17.20 -7.57 4.36
C GLN A 157 -17.55 -6.72 3.15
N PHE A 158 -17.14 -5.46 3.15
CA PHE A 158 -17.43 -4.50 2.10
C PHE A 158 -16.90 -4.88 0.71
N PHE A 159 -15.69 -5.44 0.62
CA PHE A 159 -15.16 -5.99 -0.63
C PHE A 159 -15.68 -7.41 -0.95
N GLY A 160 -16.48 -8.01 -0.07
CA GLY A 160 -16.98 -9.38 -0.22
C GLY A 160 -15.86 -10.43 -0.29
N CYS A 161 -14.75 -10.22 0.43
CA CYS A 161 -13.59 -11.10 0.33
C CYS A 161 -13.44 -12.07 1.50
N SER A 162 -12.77 -13.21 1.30
CA SER A 162 -12.56 -14.18 2.39
C SER A 162 -11.51 -13.72 3.41
N ARG A 163 -10.59 -12.86 2.99
CA ARG A 163 -9.46 -12.37 3.80
C ARG A 163 -9.09 -10.92 3.49
N ALA A 164 -8.88 -10.14 4.54
CA ALA A 164 -8.29 -8.80 4.44
C ALA A 164 -6.97 -8.74 5.22
N THR A 165 -5.95 -8.11 4.65
CA THR A 165 -4.66 -7.89 5.34
C THR A 165 -4.18 -6.46 5.20
N GLY A 166 -3.56 -5.88 6.22
CA GLY A 166 -3.00 -4.53 6.16
C GLY A 166 -1.66 -4.40 6.90
N LEU A 167 -0.82 -3.45 6.49
CA LEU A 167 0.45 -3.16 7.16
C LEU A 167 0.21 -2.42 8.48
N LYS A 168 0.89 -2.85 9.55
CA LYS A 168 0.87 -2.15 10.85
C LYS A 168 1.80 -0.93 10.90
N LEU A 169 2.65 -0.76 9.91
CA LEU A 169 3.61 0.35 9.84
C LEU A 169 3.26 1.28 8.69
N ARG A 170 3.85 2.47 8.71
CA ARG A 170 3.80 3.41 7.61
C ARG A 170 4.56 2.82 6.44
N SER A 171 3.99 2.91 5.25
CA SER A 171 4.53 2.35 4.02
C SER A 171 4.85 3.49 3.06
N GLY A 172 6.05 3.49 2.50
CA GLY A 172 6.51 4.49 1.54
C GLY A 172 7.06 3.82 0.28
N PHE A 173 6.76 4.43 -0.87
CA PHE A 173 7.37 4.07 -2.15
C PHE A 173 8.15 5.26 -2.67
N ALA A 174 9.34 5.03 -3.18
CA ALA A 174 10.18 6.09 -3.70
C ALA A 174 11.12 5.58 -4.80
N LEU A 175 11.73 6.52 -5.51
CA LEU A 175 12.79 6.28 -6.47
C LEU A 175 14.12 6.69 -5.81
N MET A 176 15.01 5.74 -5.60
CA MET A 176 16.38 6.04 -5.20
C MET A 176 17.19 6.36 -6.45
N PRO A 177 17.87 7.52 -6.52
CA PRO A 177 18.68 7.87 -7.67
C PRO A 177 19.83 6.86 -7.85
N ALA A 178 20.37 6.81 -9.08
CA ALA A 178 21.54 6.01 -9.37
C ALA A 178 22.70 6.39 -8.42
N PRO A 179 23.35 5.41 -7.78
CA PRO A 179 24.38 5.71 -6.81
C PRO A 179 25.61 6.32 -7.47
N THR A 180 26.15 7.36 -6.86
CA THR A 180 27.46 7.92 -7.25
C THR A 180 28.57 7.10 -6.59
N ILE A 181 29.46 6.49 -7.37
CA ILE A 181 30.63 5.78 -6.84
C ILE A 181 31.64 6.78 -6.26
N LEU A 182 32.07 6.58 -5.02
CA LEU A 182 33.07 7.42 -4.37
C LEU A 182 34.46 6.78 -4.44
N THR A 183 35.43 7.50 -5.01
CA THR A 183 36.83 7.03 -5.18
C THR A 183 37.62 6.95 -3.88
N GLY A 184 37.20 7.65 -2.82
CA GLY A 184 37.81 7.62 -1.48
C GLY A 184 37.15 6.65 -0.49
N GLY A 185 36.19 5.84 -0.94
CA GLY A 185 35.38 4.96 -0.09
C GLY A 185 34.42 5.72 0.84
N LEU A 186 33.53 4.97 1.50
CA LEU A 186 32.62 5.51 2.52
C LEU A 186 33.26 5.36 3.90
N GLN A 187 33.91 6.42 4.39
CA GLN A 187 34.42 6.46 5.76
C GLN A 187 33.28 6.65 6.77
N GLY A 188 33.30 5.87 7.85
CA GLY A 188 32.30 5.84 8.93
C GLY A 188 31.76 4.43 9.22
N SER A 189 31.42 4.15 10.49
CA SER A 189 30.59 2.99 10.84
C SER A 189 29.15 3.22 10.35
N ALA A 190 28.31 2.17 10.35
CA ALA A 190 26.88 2.30 10.06
C ALA A 190 26.23 3.20 11.13
N THR A 191 26.29 4.51 10.91
CA THR A 191 25.74 5.52 11.82
C THR A 191 24.56 6.18 11.14
N SER A 192 23.44 6.20 11.86
CA SER A 192 22.32 7.07 11.54
C SER A 192 22.64 8.47 12.06
N SER A 193 22.47 9.48 11.22
CA SER A 193 22.53 10.88 11.66
C SER A 193 21.20 11.56 11.37
N LYS A 194 20.78 12.43 12.30
CA LYS A 194 19.52 13.17 12.25
C LYS A 194 19.79 14.66 12.33
N ARG A 195 19.25 15.43 11.39
CA ARG A 195 19.23 16.89 11.43
C ARG A 195 17.80 17.37 11.21
N GLN A 196 17.26 18.12 12.18
CA GLN A 196 15.96 18.75 12.05
C GLN A 196 16.06 19.91 11.04
N LEU A 197 15.19 19.91 10.04
CA LEU A 197 15.04 21.02 9.10
C LEU A 197 13.89 21.94 9.56
N LYS A 198 13.71 23.10 8.91
CA LYS A 198 12.58 23.99 9.21
C LYS A 198 11.25 23.24 8.99
N GLY A 199 10.32 23.37 9.93
CA GLY A 199 8.99 22.77 9.87
C GLY A 199 8.95 21.29 10.29
N SER A 200 8.24 20.47 9.53
CA SER A 200 8.02 19.03 9.79
C SER A 200 8.96 18.10 9.00
N GLN A 201 10.06 18.65 8.50
CA GLN A 201 11.03 17.94 7.69
C GLN A 201 12.23 17.52 8.53
N GLU A 202 12.66 16.27 8.35
CA GLU A 202 13.87 15.74 8.98
C GLU A 202 14.80 15.20 7.90
N ALA A 203 16.01 15.75 7.82
CA ALA A 203 17.08 15.17 7.00
C ALA A 203 17.76 14.06 7.78
N ARG A 204 17.88 12.90 7.15
CA ARG A 204 18.52 11.72 7.71
C ARG A 204 19.55 11.14 6.74
N SER A 205 20.54 10.47 7.30
CA SER A 205 21.49 9.67 6.55
C SER A 205 21.60 8.28 7.17
N VAL A 206 21.62 7.24 6.33
CA VAL A 206 21.88 5.86 6.76
C VAL A 206 22.89 5.21 5.82
N THR A 207 23.81 4.43 6.37
CA THR A 207 24.77 3.63 5.59
C THR A 207 24.45 2.15 5.81
N ASP A 208 24.12 1.42 4.75
CA ASP A 208 23.86 -0.02 4.76
C ASP A 208 25.00 -0.81 4.10
N GLY A 209 25.29 -1.99 4.63
CA GLY A 209 26.19 -2.97 4.02
C GLY A 209 27.59 -3.07 4.66
N PRO A 210 28.29 -4.19 4.43
CA PRO A 210 29.67 -4.38 4.89
C PRO A 210 30.65 -3.51 4.09
N PRO A 211 31.86 -3.24 4.62
CA PRO A 211 32.94 -2.58 3.87
C PRO A 211 33.13 -3.18 2.47
N GLY A 212 33.37 -2.34 1.48
CA GLY A 212 33.44 -2.68 0.06
C GLY A 212 32.09 -2.79 -0.66
N GLN A 213 30.97 -2.80 0.07
CA GLN A 213 29.60 -2.92 -0.47
C GLN A 213 28.64 -1.88 0.12
N ARG A 214 29.15 -0.81 0.74
CA ARG A 214 28.29 0.17 1.41
C ARG A 214 27.51 1.03 0.43
N LEU A 215 26.26 1.29 0.78
CA LEU A 215 25.44 2.37 0.24
C LEU A 215 25.10 3.35 1.36
N ARG A 216 25.33 4.64 1.13
CA ARG A 216 24.84 5.72 1.99
C ARG A 216 23.67 6.41 1.32
N PHE A 217 22.54 6.46 2.01
CA PHE A 217 21.32 7.13 1.58
C PHE A 217 21.17 8.42 2.38
N ARG A 218 21.00 9.54 1.68
CA ARG A 218 20.54 10.80 2.28
C ARG A 218 19.11 11.04 1.87
N TYR A 219 18.23 11.22 2.83
CA TYR A 219 16.79 11.34 2.57
C TYR A 219 16.14 12.34 3.52
N THR A 220 14.98 12.84 3.11
CA THR A 220 14.13 13.71 3.92
C THR A 220 12.80 13.00 4.16
N ILE A 221 12.36 13.01 5.42
CA ILE A 221 11.00 12.62 5.79
C ILE A 221 10.20 13.89 6.01
N ASN A 222 9.05 14.03 5.36
CA ASN A 222 8.04 15.01 5.71
C ASN A 222 6.93 14.31 6.50
N SER A 223 6.89 14.53 7.81
CA SER A 223 5.94 13.82 8.67
C SER A 223 4.49 14.27 8.49
N ARG A 224 4.24 15.49 8.00
CA ARG A 224 2.89 16.01 7.72
C ARG A 224 2.32 15.49 6.41
N GLN A 225 3.15 15.44 5.37
CA GLN A 225 2.73 14.95 4.06
C GLN A 225 2.89 13.44 3.92
N HIS A 226 3.46 12.78 4.93
CA HIS A 226 3.80 11.36 4.90
C HIS A 226 4.66 10.97 3.69
N THR A 227 5.51 11.89 3.22
CA THR A 227 6.37 11.68 2.05
C THR A 227 7.81 11.38 2.47
N LEU A 228 8.46 10.55 1.65
CA LEU A 228 9.86 10.21 1.73
C LEU A 228 10.53 10.60 0.41
N SER A 229 11.62 11.35 0.50
CA SER A 229 12.39 11.77 -0.68
C SER A 229 13.86 11.43 -0.50
N PHE A 230 14.43 10.68 -1.44
CA PHE A 230 15.88 10.40 -1.47
C PHE A 230 16.60 11.53 -2.21
N ALA A 231 17.46 12.24 -1.50
CA ALA A 231 18.22 13.36 -2.06
C ALA A 231 19.51 12.90 -2.77
N ARG A 232 20.19 11.89 -2.20
CA ARG A 232 21.45 11.37 -2.73
C ARG A 232 21.69 9.94 -2.30
N VAL A 233 22.25 9.14 -3.19
CA VAL A 233 22.80 7.82 -2.87
C VAL A 233 24.28 7.79 -3.26
N GLU A 234 25.13 7.46 -2.30
CA GLU A 234 26.58 7.33 -2.46
C GLU A 234 26.94 5.85 -2.32
N ALA A 235 27.76 5.32 -3.23
CA ALA A 235 28.22 3.94 -3.21
C ALA A 235 29.73 3.86 -3.03
N GLU A 236 30.17 2.89 -2.24
CA GLU A 236 31.58 2.57 -2.07
C GLU A 236 32.17 1.86 -3.28
N SER A 237 31.38 1.04 -3.98
CA SER A 237 31.82 0.34 -5.19
C SER A 237 30.65 0.07 -6.15
N THR A 238 30.96 -0.37 -7.36
CA THR A 238 29.98 -0.84 -8.36
C THR A 238 29.15 -2.04 -7.87
N ARG A 239 29.65 -2.78 -6.87
CA ARG A 239 28.94 -3.92 -6.25
C ARG A 239 27.98 -3.52 -5.14
N SER A 240 28.07 -2.29 -4.61
CA SER A 240 27.23 -1.85 -3.48
C SER A 240 25.74 -1.91 -3.80
N ALA A 241 25.33 -1.50 -5.01
CA ALA A 241 23.92 -1.45 -5.37
C ALA A 241 23.30 -2.84 -5.61
N PRO A 242 23.91 -3.73 -6.42
CA PRO A 242 23.44 -5.11 -6.54
C PRO A 242 23.37 -5.83 -5.19
N ALA A 243 24.40 -5.65 -4.34
CA ALA A 243 24.43 -6.29 -3.03
C ALA A 243 23.36 -5.76 -2.08
N PHE A 244 23.04 -4.46 -2.13
CA PHE A 244 21.92 -3.90 -1.39
C PHE A 244 20.58 -4.48 -1.85
N ILE A 245 20.34 -4.58 -3.17
CA ILE A 245 19.11 -5.14 -3.73
C ILE A 245 18.95 -6.59 -3.28
N GLU A 246 20.00 -7.40 -3.40
CA GLU A 246 19.98 -8.82 -2.99
C GLU A 246 19.66 -9.01 -1.50
N ARG A 247 20.16 -8.11 -0.63
CA ARG A 247 19.92 -8.19 0.82
C ARG A 247 18.57 -7.64 1.26
N ASN A 248 18.10 -6.54 0.65
CA ASN A 248 17.04 -5.70 1.22
C ASN A 248 15.75 -5.66 0.40
N LEU A 249 15.77 -6.09 -0.86
CA LEU A 249 14.62 -6.07 -1.76
C LEU A 249 14.24 -7.50 -2.16
N PRO A 250 12.99 -7.75 -2.62
CA PRO A 250 12.65 -9.07 -3.11
C PRO A 250 13.44 -9.38 -4.40
N PRO A 251 13.47 -10.66 -4.80
CA PRO A 251 14.04 -11.05 -6.09
C PRO A 251 13.41 -10.20 -7.21
N PRO A 252 14.22 -9.50 -8.02
CA PRO A 252 13.70 -8.68 -9.09
C PRO A 252 13.18 -9.55 -10.24
N ALA A 253 12.29 -9.00 -11.05
CA ALA A 253 11.80 -9.65 -12.27
C ALA A 253 12.88 -9.80 -13.35
N ALA A 254 13.93 -8.97 -13.30
CA ALA A 254 15.08 -8.99 -14.18
C ALA A 254 16.37 -8.61 -13.43
N VAL A 255 17.53 -8.96 -13.97
CA VAL A 255 18.82 -8.57 -13.40
C VAL A 255 18.92 -7.04 -13.36
N TYR A 256 19.29 -6.48 -12.20
CA TYR A 256 19.50 -5.05 -12.08
C TYR A 256 20.79 -4.64 -12.79
N THR A 257 20.67 -3.80 -13.83
CA THR A 257 21.80 -3.35 -14.66
C THR A 257 22.30 -1.93 -14.31
N GLY A 258 21.80 -1.34 -13.23
CA GLY A 258 22.10 0.06 -12.85
C GLY A 258 20.90 1.00 -12.99
N GLY A 259 21.08 2.26 -12.63
CA GLY A 259 20.06 3.31 -12.73
C GLY A 259 19.26 3.54 -11.45
N VAL A 260 18.06 4.09 -11.59
CA VAL A 260 17.14 4.36 -10.47
C VAL A 260 16.68 3.04 -9.86
N ILE A 261 16.67 2.96 -8.53
CA ILE A 261 16.18 1.78 -7.79
C ILE A 261 14.84 2.15 -7.16
N PRO A 262 13.70 1.61 -7.62
CA PRO A 262 12.45 1.79 -6.92
C PRO A 262 12.51 1.01 -5.60
N VAL A 263 12.06 1.63 -4.52
CA VAL A 263 12.05 1.00 -3.20
C VAL A 263 10.69 1.09 -2.55
N HIS A 264 10.37 0.02 -1.84
CA HIS A 264 9.32 -0.03 -0.84
C HIS A 264 9.99 -0.10 0.53
N CYS A 265 9.69 0.87 1.38
CA CYS A 265 10.20 0.92 2.74
C CYS A 265 9.06 1.12 3.73
N LEU A 266 9.25 0.59 4.93
CA LEU A 266 8.42 0.87 6.08
C LEU A 266 9.12 1.93 6.94
N LEU A 267 8.33 2.77 7.60
CA LEU A 267 8.84 3.77 8.54
C LEU A 267 8.42 3.37 9.96
N GLU A 268 9.39 2.95 10.78
CA GLU A 268 9.24 2.65 12.21
C GLU A 268 10.06 3.68 13.00
N LEU A 269 9.42 4.50 13.84
CA LEU A 269 10.09 5.55 14.62
C LEU A 269 10.98 6.52 13.77
N GLY A 270 10.62 6.67 12.49
CA GLY A 270 11.33 7.48 11.51
C GLY A 270 12.55 6.82 10.88
N GLU A 271 12.86 5.58 11.24
CA GLU A 271 13.90 4.79 10.58
C GLU A 271 13.33 4.05 9.37
N LEU A 272 14.16 3.94 8.32
CA LEU A 272 13.83 3.16 7.14
C LEU A 272 14.05 1.68 7.43
N VAL A 273 13.00 0.92 7.21
CA VAL A 273 13.00 -0.53 7.30
C VAL A 273 12.66 -1.09 5.94
N PHE A 274 13.46 -2.01 5.42
CA PHE A 274 13.13 -2.72 4.19
C PHE A 274 12.46 -4.05 4.53
N PRO A 275 11.25 -4.33 4.02
CA PRO A 275 10.47 -5.50 4.44
C PRO A 275 11.11 -6.84 4.08
N TYR A 276 12.18 -6.85 3.27
CA TYR A 276 12.90 -8.05 2.82
C TYR A 276 14.30 -8.19 3.41
N ALA A 277 14.73 -7.29 4.31
CA ALA A 277 16.10 -7.22 4.81
C ALA A 277 16.62 -8.47 5.55
N ASN A 278 15.77 -9.45 5.84
CA ASN A 278 16.18 -10.75 6.38
C ASN A 278 15.19 -11.81 5.93
N ARG A 279 15.67 -12.98 5.51
CA ARG A 279 14.88 -14.15 5.03
C ARG A 279 13.87 -14.73 6.05
N ARG A 280 13.59 -14.00 7.12
CA ARG A 280 12.51 -14.23 8.08
C ARG A 280 11.76 -12.91 8.26
N PRO A 281 10.43 -12.89 8.07
CA PRO A 281 9.64 -11.72 8.37
C PRO A 281 9.86 -11.37 9.84
N ASN A 282 10.35 -10.17 10.15
CA ASN A 282 10.35 -9.75 11.53
C ASN A 282 8.88 -9.67 11.99
N PRO A 283 8.52 -10.27 13.13
CA PRO A 283 7.14 -10.42 13.57
C PRO A 283 6.40 -9.08 13.74
N LYS A 284 7.12 -7.98 13.95
CA LYS A 284 6.56 -6.62 13.95
C LYS A 284 6.03 -6.20 12.57
N TYR A 285 6.51 -6.82 11.50
CA TYR A 285 6.06 -6.60 10.12
C TYR A 285 4.93 -7.54 9.71
N ALA A 286 4.44 -8.40 10.62
CA ALA A 286 3.26 -9.20 10.35
C ALA A 286 2.10 -8.25 10.07
N ALA A 287 1.67 -8.22 8.81
CA ALA A 287 0.39 -7.64 8.46
C ALA A 287 -0.67 -8.25 9.38
N SER A 288 -1.59 -7.44 9.89
CA SER A 288 -2.77 -8.01 10.56
C SER A 288 -3.56 -8.77 9.52
N ILE A 289 -3.99 -9.97 9.89
CA ILE A 289 -4.74 -10.86 9.02
C ILE A 289 -6.12 -11.03 9.65
N VAL A 290 -7.15 -10.64 8.92
CA VAL A 290 -8.55 -10.91 9.28
C VAL A 290 -9.10 -11.92 8.28
N GLU A 291 -9.25 -13.16 8.73
CA GLU A 291 -9.78 -14.28 7.93
C GLU A 291 -11.20 -14.64 8.35
N SER A 292 -12.03 -15.01 7.38
CA SER A 292 -13.27 -15.72 7.70
C SER A 292 -12.88 -17.13 8.13
N ARG A 293 -13.35 -17.58 9.29
CA ARG A 293 -13.34 -19.02 9.54
C ARG A 293 -14.27 -19.62 8.49
N PRO A 294 -13.87 -20.67 7.77
CA PRO A 294 -14.84 -21.41 6.97
C PRO A 294 -15.97 -21.80 7.92
N SER A 295 -17.20 -21.38 7.59
CA SER A 295 -18.39 -21.86 8.27
C SER A 295 -18.39 -23.38 8.15
N THR A 296 -18.03 -24.09 9.22
CA THR A 296 -18.21 -25.53 9.32
C THR A 296 -19.68 -25.90 9.49
N ASP A 297 -20.55 -24.90 9.64
CA ASP A 297 -22.00 -25.07 9.63
C ASP A 297 -22.46 -25.13 8.17
N ILE A 298 -22.33 -26.33 7.61
CA ILE A 298 -23.12 -26.79 6.46
C ILE A 298 -24.27 -27.58 7.07
N PHE A 299 -25.50 -27.15 6.76
CA PHE A 299 -26.75 -27.86 7.03
C PHE A 299 -26.74 -29.30 6.49
#